data_AF-A0AAD1RIF2-F1
#
_entry.id   AF-A0AAD1RIF2-F1
#
_cell.length_a   1.000
_cell.length_b   1.000
_cell.length_c   1.000
_cell.angle_alpha   90.00
_cell.angle_beta   90.00
_cell.angle_gamma   90.00
#
_symmetry.space_group_name_H-M   'P 1'
#
loop_
_entity.id
_entity.type
_entity.pdbx_description
1 polymer ?
#
loop_
_entity_poly.entity_id
_entity_poly.type
_entity_poly.pdbx_seq_one_letter_code
_entity_poly.pdbx_strand_id
1 'polypeptide(L)'
;MSNWSPPPSSRLLTGLCSLCAVFLLLIIILIVALRNSGASDPDRSLEYKLGNLSVSVNSRIDRLSQDDSKIMDKIKEIDGSVLKIDKSVEKIISDKSAVTLQSEIQRVISGLGKLVSQLKKLQVNGSLEDSCPDGWTYFTLSCYYVSKVGKSWDDAKKLCETKESHLVVINSDAEQDYVTSIAKQQYTWIGLTDASEDWKWIDGTIYQFDSK
;
A
#
# COMPACT_ATOMS: atom_id res chain seq x y z
N MET A 1 -21.93 22.19 101.84
CA MET A 1 -23.30 22.18 101.29
C MET A 1 -23.34 21.10 100.22
N SER A 2 -23.94 19.94 100.49
CA SER A 2 -24.02 18.83 99.54
C SER A 2 -25.49 18.43 99.34
N ASN A 3 -25.95 18.62 98.10
CA ASN A 3 -27.30 18.33 97.61
C ASN A 3 -27.58 16.82 97.66
N TRP A 4 -28.67 16.42 98.33
CA TRP A 4 -29.22 15.07 98.27
C TRP A 4 -30.57 15.12 97.54
N SER A 5 -30.59 14.68 96.28
CA SER A 5 -31.79 14.65 95.45
C SER A 5 -32.60 13.39 95.74
N PRO A 6 -33.94 13.48 95.91
CA PRO A 6 -34.78 12.33 96.22
C PRO A 6 -34.88 11.34 95.04
N PRO A 7 -35.04 10.02 95.32
CA PRO A 7 -35.20 9.01 94.28
C PRO A 7 -36.47 9.29 93.46
N PRO A 8 -36.46 9.04 92.14
CA PRO A 8 -37.63 9.28 91.31
C PRO A 8 -38.81 8.44 91.82
N SER A 9 -39.97 9.08 91.93
CA SER A 9 -41.20 8.44 92.41
C SER A 9 -41.48 7.15 91.60
N SER A 10 -41.86 6.07 92.29
CA SER A 10 -42.21 4.75 91.72
C SER A 10 -43.29 4.79 90.63
N ARG A 11 -44.02 5.91 90.53
CA ARG A 11 -45.01 6.20 89.49
C ARG A 11 -44.41 6.57 88.13
N LEU A 12 -43.20 7.15 88.09
CA LEU A 12 -42.52 7.48 86.83
C LEU A 12 -41.88 6.24 86.17
N LEU A 13 -41.28 5.35 86.97
CA LEU A 13 -40.64 4.13 86.45
C LEU A 13 -41.66 3.13 85.89
N THR A 14 -42.81 2.99 86.58
CA THR A 14 -43.93 2.16 86.11
C THR A 14 -44.60 2.73 84.86
N GLY A 15 -44.70 4.06 84.75
CA GLY A 15 -45.17 4.74 83.54
C GLY A 15 -44.25 4.53 82.33
N LEU A 16 -42.93 4.61 82.53
CA LEU A 16 -41.93 4.34 81.48
C LEU A 16 -41.96 2.88 81.01
N CYS A 17 -42.08 1.92 81.93
CA CYS A 17 -42.23 0.50 81.56
C CYS A 17 -43.52 0.25 80.76
N SER A 18 -44.62 0.91 81.13
CA SER A 18 -45.89 0.80 80.40
C SER A 18 -45.79 1.40 78.99
N LEU A 19 -45.15 2.56 78.82
CA LEU A 19 -44.91 3.19 77.52
C LEU A 19 -44.01 2.31 76.62
N CYS A 20 -42.96 1.70 77.17
CA CYS A 20 -42.13 0.75 76.43
C CYS A 20 -42.92 -0.49 75.96
N ALA A 21 -43.78 -1.04 76.83
CA ALA A 21 -44.61 -2.19 76.47
C ALA A 21 -45.59 -1.85 75.34
N VAL A 22 -46.21 -0.67 75.38
CA VAL A 22 -47.09 -0.19 74.31
C VAL A 22 -46.33 0.03 73.01
N PHE A 23 -45.13 0.61 73.05
CA PHE A 23 -44.31 0.81 71.85
C PHE A 23 -43.87 -0.51 71.21
N LEU A 24 -43.47 -1.49 72.02
CA LEU A 24 -43.12 -2.83 71.52
C LEU A 24 -44.32 -3.54 70.90
N LEU A 25 -45.51 -3.40 71.49
CA LEU A 25 -46.75 -3.94 70.90
C LEU A 25 -47.09 -3.26 69.58
N LEU A 26 -46.94 -1.93 69.48
CA LEU A 26 -47.15 -1.21 68.23
C LEU A 26 -46.15 -1.62 67.14
N ILE A 27 -44.89 -1.85 67.49
CA ILE A 27 -43.88 -2.38 66.57
C ILE A 27 -44.28 -3.79 66.10
N ILE A 28 -44.69 -4.67 67.01
CA ILE A 28 -45.13 -6.03 66.66
C ILE A 28 -46.34 -5.98 65.73
N ILE A 29 -47.33 -5.13 66.03
CA ILE A 29 -48.51 -4.91 65.18
C ILE A 29 -48.10 -4.38 63.81
N LEU A 30 -47.16 -3.44 63.73
CA LEU A 30 -46.64 -2.93 62.47
C LEU A 30 -45.95 -4.03 61.66
N ILE A 31 -45.12 -4.87 62.31
CA ILE A 31 -44.46 -6.01 61.66
C ILE A 31 -45.48 -7.02 61.15
N VAL A 32 -46.51 -7.34 61.93
CA VAL A 32 -47.58 -8.26 61.54
C VAL A 32 -48.43 -7.66 60.43
N ALA A 33 -48.76 -6.38 60.48
CA ALA A 33 -49.49 -5.68 59.44
C ALA A 33 -48.70 -5.64 58.13
N LEU A 34 -47.40 -5.38 58.18
CA LEU A 34 -46.50 -5.44 57.02
C LEU A 34 -46.43 -6.86 56.44
N ARG A 35 -46.34 -7.89 57.29
CA ARG A 35 -46.35 -9.29 56.85
C ARG A 35 -47.71 -9.73 56.28
N ASN A 36 -48.82 -9.28 56.87
CA ASN A 36 -50.18 -9.58 56.44
C ASN A 36 -50.61 -8.80 55.19
N SER A 37 -50.06 -7.61 54.99
CA SER A 37 -50.27 -6.80 53.77
C SER A 37 -49.63 -7.41 52.53
N GLY A 38 -48.91 -8.54 52.67
CA GLY A 38 -48.21 -9.20 51.56
C GLY A 38 -47.03 -8.39 51.02
N ALA A 39 -46.70 -7.24 51.61
CA ALA A 39 -45.61 -6.34 51.18
C ALA A 39 -44.19 -6.89 51.47
N SER A 40 -44.07 -8.20 51.69
CA SER A 40 -42.82 -8.90 51.99
C SER A 40 -42.55 -10.08 51.05
N ASP A 41 -43.16 -10.10 49.87
CA ASP A 41 -42.64 -10.89 48.74
C ASP A 41 -41.71 -9.97 47.93
N PRO A 42 -40.38 -9.99 48.13
CA PRO A 42 -39.48 -9.37 47.16
C PRO A 42 -39.83 -9.95 45.78
N ASP A 43 -40.03 -9.08 44.80
CA ASP A 43 -40.63 -9.39 43.50
C ASP A 43 -39.97 -10.62 42.82
N ARG A 44 -40.51 -11.81 43.10
CA ARG A 44 -40.02 -13.12 42.63
C ARG A 44 -40.00 -13.20 41.10
N SER A 45 -40.81 -12.36 40.46
CA SER A 45 -40.85 -12.16 39.01
C SER A 45 -39.55 -11.55 38.49
N LEU A 46 -39.03 -10.54 39.19
CA LEU A 46 -37.82 -9.85 38.79
C LEU A 46 -36.59 -10.76 38.97
N GLU A 47 -36.52 -11.52 40.07
CA GLU A 47 -35.40 -12.44 40.32
C GLU A 47 -35.30 -13.55 39.27
N TYR A 48 -36.43 -14.13 38.80
CA TYR A 48 -36.37 -15.13 37.72
C TYR A 48 -35.91 -14.50 36.41
N LYS A 49 -36.39 -13.29 36.08
CA LYS A 49 -35.99 -12.58 34.86
C LYS A 49 -34.50 -12.23 34.90
N LEU A 50 -34.01 -11.78 36.06
CA LEU A 50 -32.61 -11.46 36.28
C LEU A 50 -31.74 -12.73 36.17
N GLY A 51 -32.19 -13.85 36.74
CA GLY A 51 -31.51 -15.14 36.62
C GLY A 51 -31.43 -15.63 35.18
N ASN A 52 -32.54 -15.60 34.45
CA ASN A 52 -32.57 -16.03 33.04
C ASN A 52 -31.70 -15.11 32.15
N LEU A 53 -31.73 -13.80 32.41
CA LEU A 53 -30.88 -12.85 31.70
C LEU A 53 -29.40 -13.09 32.02
N SER A 54 -29.05 -13.31 33.29
CA SER A 54 -27.69 -13.64 33.73
C SER A 54 -27.17 -14.91 33.03
N VAL A 55 -27.98 -15.96 32.98
CA VAL A 55 -27.66 -17.20 32.24
C VAL A 55 -27.48 -16.91 30.75
N SER A 56 -28.38 -16.15 30.13
CA SER A 56 -28.27 -15.79 28.72
C SER A 56 -27.02 -14.98 28.42
N VAL A 57 -26.64 -14.03 29.28
CA VAL A 57 -25.45 -13.19 29.11
C VAL A 57 -24.19 -14.03 29.28
N ASN A 58 -24.10 -14.87 30.32
CA ASN A 58 -22.95 -15.76 30.53
C ASN A 58 -22.76 -16.71 29.36
N SER A 59 -23.84 -17.28 28.80
CA SER A 59 -23.75 -18.13 27.62
C SER A 59 -23.22 -17.42 26.36
N ARG A 60 -23.34 -16.09 26.29
CA ARG A 60 -22.74 -15.29 25.21
C ARG A 60 -21.29 -14.97 25.51
N ILE A 61 -20.95 -14.68 26.76
CA ILE A 61 -19.57 -14.49 27.22
C ILE A 61 -18.73 -15.74 26.94
N ASP A 62 -19.26 -16.93 27.25
CA ASP A 62 -18.56 -18.19 27.00
C ASP A 62 -18.31 -18.43 25.50
N ARG A 63 -19.29 -18.10 24.65
CA ARG A 63 -19.14 -18.17 23.19
C ARG A 63 -18.09 -17.20 22.67
N LEU A 64 -18.11 -15.95 23.15
CA LEU A 64 -17.11 -14.96 22.78
C LEU A 64 -15.70 -15.40 23.23
N SER A 65 -15.58 -15.92 24.44
CA SER A 65 -14.32 -16.47 24.97
C SER A 65 -13.80 -17.64 24.12
N GLN A 66 -14.71 -18.51 23.67
CA GLN A 66 -14.37 -19.60 22.76
C GLN A 66 -13.93 -19.08 21.39
N ASP A 67 -14.63 -18.11 20.81
CA ASP A 67 -14.26 -17.52 19.51
C ASP A 67 -12.90 -16.80 19.59
N ASP A 68 -12.61 -16.09 20.68
CA ASP A 68 -11.31 -15.46 20.93
C ASP A 68 -10.18 -16.49 20.95
N SER A 69 -10.39 -17.64 21.61
CA SER A 69 -9.39 -18.72 21.64
C SER A 69 -9.11 -19.27 20.25
N LYS A 70 -10.15 -19.42 19.42
CA LYS A 70 -10.03 -19.90 18.04
C LYS A 70 -9.34 -18.90 17.13
N ILE A 71 -9.60 -17.61 17.32
CA ILE A 71 -8.90 -16.53 16.62
C ILE A 71 -7.41 -16.56 16.97
N MET A 72 -7.06 -16.70 18.24
CA MET A 72 -5.67 -16.77 18.68
C MET A 72 -4.91 -17.94 18.07
N ASP A 73 -5.54 -19.11 17.92
CA ASP A 73 -4.89 -20.25 17.30
C ASP A 73 -4.66 -20.05 15.79
N LYS A 74 -5.59 -19.39 15.09
CA LYS A 74 -5.38 -18.99 13.69
C LYS A 74 -4.25 -17.96 13.54
N ILE A 75 -4.13 -17.02 14.48
CA ILE A 75 -3.03 -16.04 14.49
C ILE A 75 -1.68 -16.77 14.58
N LYS A 76 -1.55 -17.77 15.46
CA LYS A 76 -0.33 -18.58 15.56
C LYS A 76 0.00 -19.33 14.27
N GLU A 77 -1.02 -19.87 13.59
CA GLU A 77 -0.85 -20.56 12.30
C GLU A 77 -0.37 -19.59 11.20
N ILE A 78 -0.95 -18.39 11.15
CA ILE A 78 -0.55 -17.33 10.24
C ILE A 78 0.89 -16.91 10.51
N ASP A 79 1.26 -16.64 11.77
CA ASP A 79 2.64 -16.27 12.15
C ASP A 79 3.65 -17.34 11.71
N GLY A 80 3.32 -18.62 11.91
CA GLY A 80 4.16 -19.73 11.46
C GLY A 80 4.32 -19.78 9.94
N SER A 81 3.30 -19.38 9.19
CA SER A 81 3.35 -19.28 7.73
C SER A 81 4.17 -18.08 7.27
N VAL A 82 4.04 -16.93 7.93
CA VAL A 82 4.84 -15.72 7.68
C VAL A 82 6.33 -16.00 7.87
N LEU A 83 6.72 -16.69 8.94
CA LEU A 83 8.12 -17.06 9.18
C LEU A 83 8.71 -17.99 8.11
N LYS A 84 7.89 -18.84 7.49
CA LYS A 84 8.34 -19.70 6.38
C LYS A 84 8.55 -18.86 5.12
N ILE A 85 7.61 -17.98 4.82
CA ILE A 85 7.70 -17.05 3.68
C ILE A 85 8.95 -16.19 3.80
N ASP A 86 9.21 -15.62 4.99
CA ASP A 86 10.39 -14.79 5.27
C ASP A 86 11.70 -15.53 4.95
N LYS A 87 11.84 -16.79 5.42
CA LYS A 87 12.99 -17.64 5.10
C LYS A 87 13.11 -17.95 3.61
N SER A 88 11.99 -18.18 2.93
CA SER A 88 11.98 -18.39 1.48
C SER A 88 12.41 -17.13 0.73
N VAL A 89 11.98 -15.95 1.17
CA VAL A 89 12.36 -14.65 0.62
C VAL A 89 13.87 -14.41 0.81
N GLU A 90 14.39 -14.59 2.03
CA GLU A 90 15.82 -14.48 2.33
C GLU A 90 16.67 -15.40 1.45
N LYS A 91 16.22 -16.64 1.25
CA LYS A 91 16.90 -17.58 0.36
C LYS A 91 16.93 -17.08 -1.09
N ILE A 92 15.82 -16.56 -1.61
CA ILE A 92 15.74 -15.99 -2.98
C ILE A 92 16.65 -14.78 -3.13
N ILE A 93 16.69 -13.89 -2.13
CA ILE A 93 17.57 -12.71 -2.12
C ILE A 93 19.05 -13.12 -2.08
N SER A 94 19.38 -14.15 -1.29
CA SER A 94 20.74 -14.69 -1.19
C SER A 94 21.17 -15.47 -2.44
N ASP A 95 20.24 -15.77 -3.35
CA ASP A 95 20.52 -16.65 -4.46
C ASP A 95 21.57 -16.01 -5.38
N LYS A 96 22.71 -16.69 -5.43
CA LYS A 96 23.98 -16.18 -5.94
C LYS A 96 23.91 -15.83 -7.43
N SER A 97 22.97 -16.42 -8.17
CA SER A 97 22.76 -16.15 -9.60
C SER A 97 22.36 -14.70 -9.87
N ALA A 98 21.47 -14.11 -9.06
CA ALA A 98 21.05 -12.72 -9.21
C ALA A 98 22.20 -11.73 -8.91
N VAL A 99 22.95 -11.98 -7.84
CA VAL A 99 24.13 -11.19 -7.47
C VAL A 99 25.25 -11.32 -8.51
N THR A 100 25.47 -12.54 -9.04
CA THR A 100 26.47 -12.79 -10.09
C THR A 100 26.13 -12.04 -11.37
N LEU A 101 24.87 -12.09 -11.82
CA LEU A 101 24.38 -11.35 -12.98
C LEU A 101 24.55 -9.84 -12.81
N GLN A 102 24.28 -9.30 -11.62
CA GLN A 102 24.48 -7.88 -11.35
C GLN A 102 25.95 -7.48 -11.48
N SER A 103 26.89 -8.30 -10.98
CA SER A 103 28.32 -8.05 -11.12
C SER A 103 28.80 -8.15 -12.57
N GLU A 104 28.23 -9.06 -13.36
CA GLU A 104 28.51 -9.19 -14.79
C GLU A 104 28.00 -7.99 -15.58
N ILE A 105 26.79 -7.52 -15.29
CA ILE A 105 26.21 -6.30 -15.87
C ILE A 105 27.12 -5.10 -15.58
N GLN A 106 27.58 -4.92 -14.34
CA GLN A 106 28.49 -3.83 -13.99
C GLN A 106 29.83 -3.92 -14.74
N ARG A 107 30.35 -5.13 -14.90
CA ARG A 107 31.58 -5.37 -15.67
C ARG A 107 31.41 -5.03 -17.15
N VAL A 108 30.26 -5.37 -17.74
CA VAL A 108 29.90 -5.01 -19.12
C VAL A 108 29.75 -3.50 -19.28
N ILE A 109 29.03 -2.82 -18.38
CA ILE A 109 28.86 -1.35 -18.41
C ILE A 109 30.22 -0.64 -18.33
N SER A 110 31.09 -1.06 -17.42
CA SER A 110 32.45 -0.51 -17.29
C SER A 110 33.28 -0.74 -18.56
N GLY A 111 33.18 -1.94 -19.14
CA GLY A 111 33.79 -2.26 -20.43
C GLY A 111 33.31 -1.36 -21.57
N LEU A 112 32.00 -1.16 -21.68
CA LEU A 112 31.39 -0.27 -22.67
C LEU A 112 31.83 1.19 -22.46
N GLY A 113 31.86 1.69 -21.22
CA GLY A 113 32.35 3.04 -20.93
C GLY A 113 33.80 3.24 -21.36
N LYS A 114 34.65 2.23 -21.15
CA LYS A 114 36.04 2.23 -21.64
C LYS A 114 36.09 2.24 -23.16
N LEU A 115 35.31 1.39 -23.84
CA LEU A 115 35.25 1.35 -25.30
C LEU A 115 34.74 2.68 -25.90
N VAL A 116 33.70 3.28 -25.33
CA VAL A 116 33.21 4.61 -25.73
C VAL A 116 34.30 5.66 -25.58
N SER A 117 35.05 5.64 -24.47
CA SER A 117 36.17 6.56 -24.28
C SER A 117 37.31 6.34 -25.29
N GLN A 118 37.53 5.09 -25.73
CA GLN A 118 38.51 4.75 -26.74
C GLN A 118 38.04 5.18 -28.13
N LEU A 119 36.77 4.94 -28.48
CA LEU A 119 36.15 5.42 -29.72
C LEU A 119 36.22 6.94 -29.83
N LYS A 120 35.93 7.66 -28.74
CA LYS A 120 36.06 9.12 -28.70
C LYS A 120 37.49 9.61 -28.96
N LYS A 121 38.50 8.85 -28.54
CA LYS A 121 39.92 9.16 -28.80
C LYS A 121 40.35 8.82 -30.23
N LEU A 122 39.81 7.73 -30.80
CA LEU A 122 40.03 7.38 -32.19
C LEU A 122 39.40 8.41 -33.14
N GLN A 123 38.29 9.02 -32.74
CA GLN A 123 37.64 10.12 -33.46
C GLN A 123 38.44 11.44 -33.44
N VAL A 124 39.46 11.58 -32.58
CA VAL A 124 40.28 12.81 -32.48
C VAL A 124 41.63 12.70 -33.21
N ASN A 125 42.11 11.49 -33.48
CA ASN A 125 43.46 11.27 -34.04
C ASN A 125 43.49 10.59 -35.43
N GLY A 126 42.34 10.32 -36.03
CA GLY A 126 42.24 9.94 -37.43
C GLY A 126 41.49 11.02 -38.18
N SER A 127 42.12 11.64 -39.18
CA SER A 127 41.42 12.30 -40.27
C SER A 127 40.66 11.23 -41.09
N LEU A 128 39.58 10.69 -40.54
CA LEU A 128 38.42 10.41 -41.38
C LEU A 128 37.80 11.77 -41.54
N GLU A 129 38.22 12.43 -42.61
CA GLU A 129 37.59 13.58 -43.23
C GLU A 129 36.09 13.59 -42.91
N ASP A 130 35.55 14.75 -42.50
CA ASP A 130 34.13 15.07 -42.34
C ASP A 130 33.32 14.77 -43.64
N SER A 131 33.32 13.52 -44.09
CA SER A 131 32.99 13.10 -45.45
C SER A 131 31.84 12.12 -45.36
N CYS A 132 30.66 12.68 -45.11
CA CYS A 132 29.48 12.02 -45.62
C CYS A 132 29.60 11.94 -47.16
N PRO A 133 29.02 10.91 -47.80
CA PRO A 133 29.05 10.80 -49.25
C PRO A 133 28.50 12.08 -49.92
N ASP A 134 28.85 12.31 -51.17
CA ASP A 134 28.39 13.51 -51.89
C ASP A 134 26.86 13.67 -51.81
N GLY A 135 26.43 14.86 -51.37
CA GLY A 135 25.01 15.19 -51.20
C GLY A 135 24.40 14.76 -49.86
N TRP A 136 25.21 14.26 -48.92
CA TRP A 136 24.82 13.98 -47.54
C TRP A 136 25.40 15.03 -46.59
N THR A 137 24.78 15.20 -45.43
CA THR A 137 25.22 16.13 -44.39
C THR A 137 25.55 15.39 -43.09
N TYR A 138 26.64 15.77 -42.45
CA TYR A 138 27.07 15.17 -41.19
C TYR A 138 26.40 15.84 -39.99
N PHE A 139 25.95 15.02 -39.03
CA PHE A 139 25.59 15.46 -37.70
C PHE A 139 25.89 14.37 -36.68
N THR A 140 26.64 14.74 -35.64
CA THR A 140 27.08 13.87 -34.53
C THR A 140 27.91 12.65 -34.95
N LEU A 141 27.29 11.53 -35.29
CA LEU A 141 27.95 10.28 -35.70
C LEU A 141 27.24 9.66 -36.91
N SER A 142 26.46 10.44 -37.64
CA SER A 142 25.62 9.94 -38.73
C SER A 142 25.59 10.91 -39.90
N CYS A 143 25.32 10.35 -41.08
CA CYS A 143 25.16 11.08 -42.32
C CYS A 143 23.68 11.06 -42.72
N TYR A 144 23.16 12.21 -43.13
CA TYR A 144 21.76 12.39 -43.47
C TYR A 144 21.60 12.79 -44.94
N TYR A 145 20.62 12.21 -45.61
CA TYR A 145 20.26 12.51 -46.99
C TYR A 145 18.79 12.86 -47.09
N VAL A 146 18.51 14.01 -47.71
CA VAL A 146 17.14 14.46 -47.98
C VAL A 146 16.85 14.21 -49.46
N SER A 147 15.90 13.31 -49.76
CA SER A 147 15.46 13.07 -51.13
C SER A 147 14.83 14.33 -51.73
N LYS A 148 15.21 14.65 -52.97
CA LYS A 148 14.61 15.76 -53.73
C LYS A 148 13.27 15.41 -54.37
N VAL A 149 12.87 14.14 -54.31
CA VAL A 149 11.67 13.61 -54.97
C VAL A 149 10.76 12.99 -53.93
N GLY A 150 9.49 13.41 -53.92
CA GLY A 150 8.44 12.82 -53.10
C GLY A 150 8.13 11.39 -53.55
N LYS A 151 8.02 10.47 -52.59
CA LYS A 151 7.75 9.05 -52.78
C LYS A 151 6.71 8.58 -51.77
N SER A 152 6.14 7.39 -51.97
CA SER A 152 5.43 6.70 -50.89
C SER A 152 6.41 6.35 -49.76
N TRP A 153 5.91 6.06 -48.57
CA TRP A 153 6.77 5.65 -47.45
C TRP A 153 7.58 4.40 -47.80
N ASP A 154 6.95 3.39 -48.41
CA ASP A 154 7.61 2.15 -48.84
C ASP A 154 8.69 2.38 -49.89
N ASP A 155 8.44 3.25 -50.87
CA ASP A 155 9.43 3.57 -51.89
C ASP A 155 10.58 4.45 -51.35
N ALA A 156 10.30 5.29 -50.35
CA ALA A 156 11.32 6.05 -49.64
C ALA A 156 12.23 5.12 -48.82
N LYS A 157 11.64 4.13 -48.12
CA LYS A 157 12.39 3.09 -47.40
C LYS A 157 13.31 2.31 -48.33
N LYS A 158 12.78 1.81 -49.45
CA LYS A 158 13.58 1.11 -50.48
C LYS A 158 14.69 1.99 -51.03
N LEU A 159 14.44 3.28 -51.27
CA LEU A 159 15.47 4.21 -51.75
C LEU A 159 16.62 4.33 -50.74
N CYS A 160 16.32 4.47 -49.45
CA CYS A 160 17.34 4.49 -48.40
C CYS A 160 18.15 3.19 -48.40
N GLU A 161 17.48 2.03 -48.50
CA GLU A 161 18.15 0.72 -48.54
C GLU A 161 19.08 0.59 -49.75
N THR A 162 18.66 1.07 -50.94
CA THR A 162 19.53 1.08 -52.13
C THR A 162 20.74 2.00 -52.01
N LYS A 163 20.73 2.93 -51.04
CA LYS A 163 21.83 3.82 -50.71
C LYS A 163 22.65 3.32 -49.51
N GLU A 164 22.48 2.05 -49.13
CA GLU A 164 23.12 1.45 -47.96
C GLU A 164 22.79 2.22 -46.66
N SER A 165 21.58 2.78 -46.59
CA SER A 165 21.08 3.55 -45.46
C SER A 165 19.68 3.11 -45.07
N HIS A 166 19.07 3.80 -44.11
CA HIS A 166 17.68 3.60 -43.73
C HIS A 166 16.96 4.94 -43.56
N LEU A 167 15.62 4.93 -43.48
CA LEU A 167 14.87 6.13 -43.10
C LEU A 167 15.28 6.53 -41.68
N VAL A 168 15.37 7.84 -41.41
CA VAL A 168 15.92 8.33 -40.15
C VAL A 168 15.09 7.86 -38.93
N VAL A 169 15.77 7.34 -37.92
CA VAL A 169 15.23 7.06 -36.58
C VAL A 169 15.69 8.17 -35.67
N ILE A 170 14.76 8.86 -35.01
CA ILE A 170 15.08 10.01 -34.16
C ILE A 170 15.32 9.53 -32.73
N ASN A 171 16.54 9.74 -32.23
CA ASN A 171 16.99 9.28 -30.92
C ASN A 171 17.17 10.41 -29.88
N SER A 172 17.03 11.68 -30.29
CA SER A 172 17.17 12.82 -29.39
C SER A 172 16.48 14.08 -29.94
N ASP A 173 16.13 15.01 -29.04
CA ASP A 173 15.60 16.33 -29.40
C ASP A 173 16.57 17.09 -30.33
N ALA A 174 17.88 17.00 -30.09
CA ALA A 174 18.88 17.64 -30.94
C ALA A 174 18.91 17.05 -32.36
N GLU A 175 18.68 15.75 -32.51
CA GLU A 175 18.54 15.10 -33.82
C GLU A 175 17.24 15.50 -34.51
N GLN A 176 16.12 15.59 -33.76
CA GLN A 176 14.85 16.07 -34.27
C GLN A 176 14.98 17.50 -34.83
N ASP A 177 15.62 18.40 -34.10
CA ASP A 177 15.86 19.78 -34.51
C ASP A 177 16.74 19.84 -35.77
N TYR A 178 17.81 19.04 -35.80
CA TYR A 178 18.70 18.96 -36.95
C TYR A 178 17.97 18.45 -38.21
N VAL A 179 17.26 17.32 -38.12
CA VAL A 179 16.51 16.73 -39.24
C VAL A 179 15.45 17.71 -39.76
N THR A 180 14.76 18.40 -38.85
CA THR A 180 13.77 19.44 -39.21
C THR A 180 14.43 20.59 -39.96
N SER A 181 15.65 21.00 -39.56
CA SER A 181 16.40 22.07 -40.21
C SER A 181 16.83 21.71 -41.64
N ILE A 182 17.36 20.50 -41.87
CA ILE A 182 17.84 20.06 -43.19
C ILE A 182 16.69 19.70 -44.14
N ALA A 183 15.51 19.32 -43.60
CA ALA A 183 14.29 19.11 -44.37
C ALA A 183 13.68 20.42 -44.91
N LYS A 184 14.17 21.60 -44.47
CA LYS A 184 13.73 22.92 -44.94
C LYS A 184 12.20 23.09 -44.91
N GLN A 185 11.55 22.59 -43.85
CA GLN A 185 10.09 22.63 -43.66
C GLN A 185 9.28 21.89 -44.74
N GLN A 186 9.91 20.98 -45.50
CA GLN A 186 9.20 20.12 -46.44
C GLN A 186 8.74 18.83 -45.75
N TYR A 187 7.54 18.37 -46.11
CA TYR A 187 7.04 17.06 -45.68
C TYR A 187 7.97 15.96 -46.20
N THR A 188 8.67 15.31 -45.27
CA THR A 188 9.70 14.31 -45.56
C THR A 188 9.42 13.06 -44.76
N TRP A 189 9.48 11.89 -45.40
CA TRP A 189 9.30 10.62 -44.70
C TRP A 189 10.47 10.33 -43.75
N ILE A 190 10.13 9.83 -42.57
CA ILE A 190 11.06 9.33 -41.55
C ILE A 190 10.76 7.87 -41.25
N GLY A 191 11.61 7.23 -40.43
CA GLY A 191 11.53 5.80 -40.12
C GLY A 191 10.41 5.42 -39.15
N LEU A 192 9.43 6.28 -38.91
CA LEU A 192 8.30 6.01 -38.03
C LEU A 192 7.13 5.41 -38.85
N THR A 193 6.55 4.31 -38.38
CA THR A 193 5.46 3.59 -39.08
C THR A 193 4.49 2.95 -38.11
N ASP A 194 3.23 2.83 -38.52
CA ASP A 194 2.12 2.17 -37.82
C ASP A 194 1.69 0.84 -38.49
N ALA A 195 2.48 0.33 -39.44
CA ALA A 195 2.16 -0.89 -40.19
C ALA A 195 1.99 -2.15 -39.33
N SER A 196 2.42 -2.11 -38.05
CA SER A 196 2.34 -3.21 -37.09
C SER A 196 1.39 -2.89 -35.92
N GLU A 197 0.29 -2.18 -36.20
CA GLU A 197 -0.78 -1.73 -35.28
C GLU A 197 -0.35 -0.66 -34.26
N ASP A 198 0.88 -0.71 -33.77
CA ASP A 198 1.50 0.31 -32.93
C ASP A 198 2.51 1.16 -33.72
N TRP A 199 2.63 2.44 -33.36
CA TRP A 199 3.71 3.31 -33.85
C TRP A 199 5.08 2.78 -33.39
N LYS A 200 5.91 2.41 -34.35
CA LYS A 200 7.26 1.88 -34.15
C LYS A 200 8.24 2.49 -35.13
N TRP A 201 9.48 2.61 -34.69
CA TRP A 201 10.60 2.94 -35.56
C TRP A 201 11.03 1.69 -36.34
N ILE A 202 11.62 1.89 -37.52
CA ILE A 202 12.11 0.78 -38.37
C ILE A 202 13.23 -0.06 -37.74
N ASP A 203 13.85 0.39 -36.66
CA ASP A 203 14.82 -0.36 -35.85
C ASP A 203 14.15 -1.29 -34.81
N GLY A 204 12.81 -1.23 -34.69
CA GLY A 204 12.01 -1.98 -33.75
C GLY A 204 11.70 -1.24 -32.44
N THR A 205 12.23 -0.03 -32.24
CA THR A 205 11.98 0.76 -31.03
C THR A 205 10.54 1.27 -31.01
N ILE A 206 9.83 1.08 -29.89
CA ILE A 206 8.46 1.58 -29.71
C ILE A 206 8.48 3.10 -29.58
N TYR A 207 7.60 3.77 -30.31
CA TYR A 207 7.44 5.22 -30.19
C TYR A 207 6.81 5.59 -28.85
N GLN A 208 7.48 6.47 -28.08
CA GLN A 208 6.96 7.01 -26.83
C GLN A 208 6.40 8.40 -27.08
N PHE A 209 5.10 8.57 -26.85
CA PHE A 209 4.44 9.87 -26.95
C PHE A 209 4.69 10.67 -25.67
N ASP A 210 5.59 11.66 -25.72
CA ASP A 210 5.76 12.61 -24.63
C ASP A 210 4.63 13.64 -24.66
N SER A 211 3.70 13.56 -23.72
CA SER A 211 2.69 14.59 -23.50
C SER A 211 3.34 15.83 -22.86
N LYS A 212 3.78 16.78 -23.68
CA LYS A 212 4.11 18.14 -23.22
C LYS A 212 2.85 18.99 -23.11
#